data_AF-A0A848WRF5-F1
#
_entry.id   AF-A0A848WRF5-F1
#
_cell.length_a   1.000
_cell.length_b   1.000
_cell.length_c   1.000
_cell.angle_alpha   90.00
_cell.angle_beta   90.00
_cell.angle_gamma   90.00
#
_symmetry.space_group_name_H-M   'P 1'
#
loop_
_entity.id
_entity.type
_entity.pdbx_description
1 polymer ?
#
loop_
_entity_poly.entity_id
_entity_poly.type
_entity_poly.pdbx_seq_one_letter_code
_entity_poly.pdbx_strand_id
1 'polypeptide(L)'
;FMAGRNVSVTHKALGTVRVMKTCGMMGVVVGKAATLSAEHDCSPRDVYYQHLPELIKLMQLPGHMRREKIGDEFTEDPNLPKMEEPELNYIPINKLSGIVIDDDKAKMKGKWSPGAGLKNYIENGYHYASSGSGATATFEFEVPTDGDYEVRFACQPHENRSSKTPVTVHFAGGEKTVTLNQKVAPPLQYGFYTLGIHPFKKGETGKVVVSTEGIDGNAHIDAVQVLKQK
;
A
#
# COMPACT_ATOMS: atom_id res chain seq x y z
N PHE A 1 -29.18 -3.76 19.65
CA PHE A 1 -28.44 -3.83 18.37
C PHE A 1 -29.30 -4.54 17.32
N MET A 2 -29.01 -4.34 16.03
CA MET A 2 -29.63 -5.11 14.95
C MET A 2 -28.52 -5.71 14.08
N ALA A 3 -28.58 -7.02 13.83
CA ALA A 3 -27.77 -7.69 12.82
C ALA A 3 -28.69 -8.48 11.88
N GLY A 4 -28.26 -8.69 10.64
CA GLY A 4 -29.02 -9.44 9.64
C GLY A 4 -29.48 -8.58 8.46
N ARG A 5 -30.54 -9.03 7.79
CA ARG A 5 -31.04 -8.40 6.56
C ARG A 5 -32.17 -7.44 6.89
N ASN A 6 -31.93 -6.15 6.71
CA ASN A 6 -32.99 -5.17 6.50
C ASN A 6 -32.91 -4.73 5.03
N VAL A 7 -33.62 -5.45 4.14
CA VAL A 7 -33.51 -5.24 2.70
C VAL A 7 -34.90 -5.17 2.07
N SER A 8 -35.14 -4.12 1.28
CA SER A 8 -36.36 -3.95 0.49
C SER A 8 -36.05 -4.33 -0.94
N VAL A 9 -36.62 -5.44 -1.42
CA VAL A 9 -36.44 -5.94 -2.78
C VAL A 9 -37.75 -6.54 -3.29
N THR A 10 -37.91 -6.55 -4.61
CA THR A 10 -39.05 -7.23 -5.24
C THR A 10 -38.90 -8.75 -5.13
N HIS A 11 -40.01 -9.48 -5.29
CA HIS A 11 -40.01 -10.95 -5.28
C HIS A 11 -39.05 -11.56 -6.32
N LYS A 12 -38.76 -10.86 -7.42
CA LYS A 12 -37.83 -11.30 -8.48
C LYS A 12 -36.36 -11.19 -8.07
N ALA A 13 -36.02 -10.21 -7.24
CA ALA A 13 -34.64 -9.94 -6.83
C ALA A 13 -34.23 -10.69 -5.54
N LEU A 14 -35.19 -11.19 -4.75
CA LEU A 14 -34.90 -11.81 -3.46
C LEU A 14 -33.94 -13.02 -3.55
N GLY A 15 -34.03 -13.81 -4.63
CA GLY A 15 -33.17 -14.99 -4.83
C GLY A 15 -31.73 -14.67 -5.28
N THR A 16 -31.47 -13.47 -5.83
CA THR A 16 -30.15 -13.09 -6.37
C THR A 16 -29.31 -12.28 -5.38
N VAL A 17 -29.89 -11.78 -4.30
CA VAL A 17 -29.18 -11.00 -3.28
C VAL A 17 -28.32 -11.92 -2.40
N ARG A 18 -26.99 -11.87 -2.58
CA ARG A 18 -26.00 -12.63 -1.81
C ARG A 18 -25.29 -11.73 -0.81
N VAL A 19 -25.90 -11.53 0.36
CA VAL A 19 -25.36 -10.65 1.43
C VAL A 19 -24.85 -11.43 2.65
N MET A 20 -24.67 -12.75 2.53
CA MET A 20 -24.32 -13.62 3.67
C MET A 20 -23.05 -13.17 4.39
N LYS A 21 -21.98 -12.84 3.65
CA LYS A 21 -20.71 -12.35 4.23
C LYS A 21 -20.91 -11.01 4.95
N THR A 22 -21.57 -10.07 4.30
CA THR A 22 -21.86 -8.74 4.86
C THR A 22 -22.70 -8.83 6.12
N CYS A 23 -23.79 -9.62 6.11
CA CYS A 23 -24.62 -9.85 7.29
C CYS A 23 -23.85 -10.62 8.39
N GLY A 24 -22.96 -11.53 8.02
CA GLY A 24 -22.08 -12.22 8.96
C GLY A 24 -21.16 -11.25 9.71
N MET A 25 -20.54 -10.30 9.00
CA MET A 25 -19.72 -9.25 9.62
C MET A 25 -20.53 -8.40 10.60
N MET A 26 -21.75 -8.00 10.24
CA MET A 26 -22.65 -7.27 11.15
C MET A 26 -22.93 -8.09 12.43
N GLY A 27 -23.18 -9.40 12.29
CA GLY A 27 -23.39 -10.29 13.42
C GLY A 27 -22.19 -10.35 14.37
N VAL A 28 -20.97 -10.41 13.84
CA VAL A 28 -19.74 -10.40 14.64
C VAL A 28 -19.60 -9.08 15.42
N VAL A 29 -19.83 -7.93 14.78
CA VAL A 29 -19.75 -6.62 15.44
C VAL A 29 -20.81 -6.51 16.54
N VAL A 30 -22.05 -6.91 16.26
CA VAL A 30 -23.13 -6.89 17.24
C VAL A 30 -22.87 -7.82 18.42
N GLY A 31 -22.30 -9.00 18.19
CA GLY A 31 -21.90 -9.91 19.27
C GLY A 31 -20.85 -9.28 20.19
N LYS A 32 -19.80 -8.67 19.60
CA LYS A 32 -18.76 -7.95 20.37
C LYS A 32 -19.34 -6.77 21.16
N ALA A 33 -20.22 -5.98 20.54
CA ALA A 33 -20.87 -4.85 21.20
C ALA A 33 -21.83 -5.30 22.32
N ALA A 34 -22.55 -6.42 22.14
CA ALA A 34 -23.40 -6.99 23.18
C ALA A 34 -22.59 -7.47 24.39
N THR A 35 -21.38 -7.98 24.17
CA THR A 35 -20.49 -8.32 25.28
C THR A 35 -20.09 -7.09 26.09
N LEU A 36 -19.77 -5.97 25.43
CA LEU A 36 -19.47 -4.71 26.13
C LEU A 36 -20.67 -4.16 26.91
N SER A 37 -21.88 -4.26 26.35
CA SER A 37 -23.11 -3.91 27.08
C SER A 37 -23.27 -4.74 28.36
N ALA A 38 -22.96 -6.03 28.33
CA ALA A 38 -23.03 -6.90 29.50
C ALA A 38 -21.88 -6.65 30.50
N GLU A 39 -20.68 -6.32 30.01
CA GLU A 39 -19.49 -6.06 30.82
C GLU A 39 -19.59 -4.74 31.59
N HIS A 40 -20.17 -3.71 30.97
CA HIS A 40 -20.31 -2.37 31.53
C HIS A 40 -21.71 -2.06 32.09
N ASP A 41 -22.63 -3.04 32.11
CA ASP A 41 -24.04 -2.88 32.48
C ASP A 41 -24.70 -1.66 31.83
N CYS A 42 -24.51 -1.52 30.51
CA CYS A 42 -24.92 -0.34 29.76
C CYS A 42 -25.81 -0.67 28.57
N SER A 43 -26.59 0.31 28.11
CA SER A 43 -27.47 0.08 26.97
C SER A 43 -26.66 -0.06 25.67
N PRO A 44 -27.21 -0.71 24.63
CA PRO A 44 -26.56 -0.77 23.32
C PRO A 44 -26.18 0.59 22.72
N ARG A 45 -26.91 1.66 23.10
CA ARG A 45 -26.62 3.03 22.66
C ARG A 45 -25.37 3.58 23.34
N ASP A 46 -25.17 3.25 24.62
CA ASP A 46 -24.05 3.74 25.42
C ASP A 46 -22.71 3.17 24.95
N VAL A 47 -22.70 1.95 24.40
CA VAL A 47 -21.49 1.39 23.77
C VAL A 47 -20.90 2.32 22.70
N TYR A 48 -21.75 2.99 21.91
CA TYR A 48 -21.25 3.95 20.90
C TYR A 48 -20.71 5.24 21.52
N TYR A 49 -21.36 5.78 22.56
CA TYR A 49 -20.97 7.06 23.14
C TYR A 49 -19.82 6.96 24.15
N GLN A 50 -19.73 5.83 24.85
CA GLN A 50 -18.87 5.66 26.03
C GLN A 50 -17.77 4.60 25.81
N HIS A 51 -18.01 3.57 24.99
CA HIS A 51 -17.10 2.42 24.84
C HIS A 51 -16.69 2.11 23.39
N LEU A 52 -16.85 3.07 22.47
CA LEU A 52 -16.50 2.87 21.06
C LEU A 52 -15.02 2.50 20.84
N PRO A 53 -14.03 3.09 21.56
CA PRO A 53 -12.64 2.68 21.42
C PRO A 53 -12.39 1.21 21.79
N GLU A 54 -13.06 0.70 22.83
CA GLU A 54 -12.98 -0.71 23.23
C GLU A 54 -13.60 -1.61 22.17
N LEU A 55 -14.76 -1.23 21.60
CA LEU A 55 -15.39 -1.96 20.51
C LEU A 55 -14.48 -2.03 19.28
N ILE A 56 -13.82 -0.92 18.92
CA ILE A 56 -12.85 -0.89 17.82
C ILE A 56 -11.68 -1.85 18.09
N LYS A 57 -11.13 -1.84 19.30
CA LYS A 57 -10.07 -2.77 19.71
C LYS A 57 -10.51 -4.23 19.60
N LEU A 58 -11.73 -4.54 20.05
CA LEU A 58 -12.30 -5.88 19.88
C LEU A 58 -12.43 -6.25 18.40
N MET A 59 -12.86 -5.33 17.53
CA MET A 59 -12.99 -5.59 16.09
C MET A 59 -11.65 -5.87 15.38
N GLN A 60 -10.54 -5.35 15.89
CA GLN A 60 -9.19 -5.59 15.37
C GLN A 60 -8.62 -6.97 15.71
N LEU A 61 -9.23 -7.70 16.65
CA LEU A 61 -8.79 -9.04 17.01
C LEU A 61 -8.95 -10.01 15.82
N PRO A 62 -7.94 -10.85 15.54
CA PRO A 62 -8.04 -11.90 14.54
C PRO A 62 -9.24 -12.84 14.78
N GLY A 63 -9.80 -13.39 13.70
CA GLY A 63 -11.01 -14.22 13.76
C GLY A 63 -10.87 -15.52 14.57
N HIS A 64 -9.64 -15.96 14.86
CA HIS A 64 -9.33 -17.15 15.65
C HIS A 64 -9.12 -16.85 17.15
N MET A 65 -9.19 -15.58 17.58
CA MET A 65 -9.11 -15.22 18.99
C MET A 65 -10.47 -15.42 19.67
N ARG A 66 -10.49 -16.12 20.81
CA ARG A 66 -11.69 -16.41 21.60
C ARG A 66 -11.44 -16.18 23.09
N ARG A 67 -12.52 -15.95 23.84
CA ARG A 67 -12.54 -15.99 25.30
C ARG A 67 -13.77 -16.77 25.73
N GLU A 68 -13.66 -17.57 26.79
CA GLU A 68 -14.76 -18.42 27.24
C GLU A 68 -15.79 -17.62 28.02
N LYS A 69 -15.33 -16.73 28.92
CA LYS A 69 -16.19 -15.86 29.73
C LYS A 69 -15.86 -14.39 29.52
N ILE A 70 -16.79 -13.54 29.95
CA ILE A 70 -16.57 -12.09 30.03
C ILE A 70 -15.52 -11.83 31.12
N GLY A 71 -14.50 -11.03 30.79
CA GLY A 71 -13.37 -10.75 31.68
C GLY A 71 -12.14 -11.64 31.48
N ASP A 72 -12.27 -12.78 30.80
CA ASP A 72 -11.11 -13.62 30.46
C ASP A 72 -10.26 -12.96 29.37
N GLU A 73 -8.96 -13.28 29.36
CA GLU A 73 -8.06 -12.92 28.29
C GLU A 73 -8.40 -13.67 27.00
N PHE A 74 -8.17 -13.02 25.86
CA PHE A 74 -8.35 -13.65 24.55
C PHE A 74 -7.21 -14.63 24.27
N THR A 75 -7.55 -15.87 23.93
CA THR A 75 -6.62 -16.93 23.54
C THR A 75 -6.87 -17.37 22.09
N GLU A 76 -5.84 -17.90 21.45
CA GLU A 76 -5.99 -18.51 20.12
C GLU A 76 -6.78 -19.83 20.23
N ASP A 77 -7.85 -19.98 19.45
CA ASP A 77 -8.57 -21.26 19.32
C ASP A 77 -7.83 -22.16 18.31
N PRO A 78 -7.25 -23.29 18.74
CA PRO A 78 -6.47 -24.17 17.86
C PRO A 78 -7.33 -24.86 16.79
N ASN A 79 -8.67 -24.85 16.92
CA ASN A 79 -9.58 -25.46 15.95
C ASN A 79 -9.98 -24.50 14.83
N LEU A 80 -9.66 -23.22 14.94
CA LEU A 80 -9.97 -22.22 13.92
C LEU A 80 -8.73 -21.95 13.06
N PRO A 81 -8.88 -21.84 11.73
CA PRO A 81 -7.76 -21.49 10.88
C PRO A 81 -7.26 -20.09 11.25
N LYS A 82 -5.93 -19.94 11.28
CA LYS A 82 -5.32 -18.61 11.31
C LYS A 82 -5.70 -17.92 10.01
N MET A 83 -6.57 -16.92 10.12
CA MET A 83 -6.92 -16.04 9.01
C MET A 83 -5.69 -15.19 8.73
N GLU A 84 -4.83 -15.66 7.83
CA GLU A 84 -3.69 -14.90 7.35
C GLU A 84 -4.20 -13.61 6.68
N GLU A 85 -3.44 -12.51 6.83
CA GLU A 85 -3.71 -11.34 6.00
C GLU A 85 -3.64 -11.80 4.54
N PRO A 86 -4.64 -11.46 3.71
CA PRO A 86 -4.57 -11.83 2.30
C PRO A 86 -3.26 -11.29 1.74
N GLU A 87 -2.46 -12.16 1.12
CA GLU A 87 -1.30 -11.71 0.36
C GLU A 87 -1.78 -10.76 -0.72
N LEU A 88 -1.57 -9.46 -0.47
CA LEU A 88 -1.87 -8.44 -1.45
C LEU A 88 -0.86 -8.61 -2.58
N ASN A 89 -1.35 -8.59 -3.82
CA ASN A 89 -0.47 -8.56 -4.98
C ASN A 89 0.22 -7.21 -5.16
N TYR A 90 0.04 -6.27 -4.22
CA TYR A 90 0.54 -4.91 -4.22
C TYR A 90 0.94 -4.49 -2.81
N ILE A 91 1.69 -3.40 -2.71
CA ILE A 91 2.22 -2.83 -1.48
C ILE A 91 1.49 -1.51 -1.21
N PRO A 92 0.65 -1.44 -0.15
CA PRO A 92 0.03 -0.19 0.24
C PRO A 92 1.08 0.84 0.66
N ILE A 93 0.95 2.08 0.19
CA ILE A 93 1.87 3.18 0.45
C ILE A 93 1.98 3.49 1.95
N ASN A 94 0.91 3.22 2.72
CA ASN A 94 0.88 3.41 4.17
C ASN A 94 1.75 2.41 4.95
N LYS A 95 2.21 1.32 4.32
CA LYS A 95 3.20 0.40 4.88
C LYS A 95 4.64 0.90 4.67
N LEU A 96 4.83 1.91 3.82
CA LEU A 96 6.14 2.46 3.50
C LEU A 96 6.42 3.70 4.36
N SER A 97 7.66 3.82 4.83
CA SER A 97 8.13 5.00 5.58
C SER A 97 8.58 6.11 4.63
N GLY A 98 8.62 7.34 5.16
CA GLY A 98 9.10 8.50 4.42
C GLY A 98 8.08 9.06 3.44
N ILE A 99 8.57 9.79 2.44
CA ILE A 99 7.75 10.31 1.36
C ILE A 99 7.78 9.27 0.24
N VAL A 100 6.61 8.88 -0.27
CA VAL A 100 6.52 7.95 -1.40
C VAL A 100 5.68 8.57 -2.50
N ILE A 101 6.17 8.46 -3.72
CA ILE A 101 5.57 9.00 -4.94
C ILE A 101 5.35 7.82 -5.87
N ASP A 102 4.10 7.41 -5.99
CA ASP A 102 3.64 6.37 -6.91
C ASP A 102 3.76 6.83 -8.37
N ASP A 103 3.82 5.88 -9.31
CA ASP A 103 3.90 6.15 -10.74
C ASP A 103 2.65 6.87 -11.27
N ASP A 104 1.49 6.70 -10.62
CA ASP A 104 0.28 7.45 -10.92
C ASP A 104 0.43 8.98 -10.73
N LYS A 105 1.44 9.43 -9.97
CA LYS A 105 1.81 10.84 -9.77
C LYS A 105 2.98 11.28 -10.65
N ALA A 106 3.62 10.37 -11.39
CA ALA A 106 4.75 10.71 -12.23
C ALA A 106 4.31 11.54 -13.45
N LYS A 107 5.07 12.60 -13.75
CA LYS A 107 4.91 13.38 -14.98
C LYS A 107 5.58 12.65 -16.13
N MET A 108 4.78 11.96 -16.93
CA MET A 108 5.26 11.15 -18.06
C MET A 108 5.20 11.92 -19.39
N LYS A 109 6.25 11.77 -20.20
CA LYS A 109 6.31 12.20 -21.61
C LYS A 109 6.61 11.00 -22.49
N GLY A 110 6.00 10.96 -23.67
CA GLY A 110 6.06 9.80 -24.56
C GLY A 110 5.09 8.70 -24.14
N LYS A 111 5.19 7.53 -24.80
CA LYS A 111 4.25 6.42 -24.58
C LYS A 111 4.71 5.55 -23.41
N TRP A 112 3.94 5.59 -22.33
CA TRP A 112 4.02 4.65 -21.22
C TRP A 112 2.78 3.77 -21.22
N SER A 113 2.96 2.47 -21.00
CA SER A 113 1.88 1.50 -20.95
C SER A 113 1.69 1.02 -19.51
N PRO A 114 0.45 1.02 -18.98
CA PRO A 114 0.20 0.53 -17.63
C PRO A 114 0.32 -1.00 -17.59
N GLY A 115 0.67 -1.53 -16.42
CA GLY A 115 0.70 -2.96 -16.15
C GLY A 115 0.44 -3.25 -14.67
N ALA A 116 -0.06 -4.45 -14.40
CA ALA A 116 -0.29 -4.95 -13.04
C ALA A 116 -0.02 -6.47 -12.95
N GLY A 117 0.71 -7.02 -13.92
CA GLY A 117 0.96 -8.46 -14.04
C GLY A 117 2.14 -8.94 -13.18
N LEU A 118 3.15 -8.09 -13.01
CA LEU A 118 4.24 -8.32 -12.05
C LEU A 118 3.75 -7.90 -10.66
N LYS A 119 3.61 -8.84 -9.73
CA LYS A 119 3.14 -8.57 -8.37
C LYS A 119 4.11 -7.69 -7.58
N ASN A 120 3.66 -7.24 -6.41
CA ASN A 120 4.38 -6.42 -5.44
C ASN A 120 4.66 -4.98 -5.92
N TYR A 121 3.87 -4.47 -6.88
CA TYR A 121 3.89 -3.05 -7.22
C TYR A 121 3.34 -2.20 -6.08
N ILE A 122 3.67 -0.91 -6.06
CA ILE A 122 3.12 0.03 -5.10
C ILE A 122 1.71 0.42 -5.56
N GLU A 123 0.76 0.46 -4.62
CA GLU A 123 -0.63 0.84 -4.87
C GLU A 123 -1.35 0.08 -6.02
N ASN A 124 -1.45 0.68 -7.21
CA ASN A 124 -2.41 0.26 -8.24
C ASN A 124 -1.79 -0.44 -9.45
N GLY A 125 -0.48 -0.33 -9.64
CA GLY A 125 0.20 -0.94 -10.78
C GLY A 125 1.57 -0.34 -11.01
N TYR A 126 2.00 -0.39 -12.27
CA TYR A 126 3.24 0.20 -12.73
C TYR A 126 3.09 0.68 -14.18
N HIS A 127 4.05 1.46 -14.64
CA HIS A 127 4.17 1.85 -16.04
C HIS A 127 5.47 1.36 -16.66
N TYR A 128 5.45 1.11 -17.97
CA TYR A 128 6.65 0.77 -18.72
C TYR A 128 6.67 1.37 -20.12
N ALA A 129 7.89 1.63 -20.62
CA ALA A 129 8.15 2.17 -21.95
C ALA A 129 9.25 1.38 -22.66
N SER A 130 9.17 1.27 -23.98
CA SER A 130 10.11 0.50 -24.79
C SER A 130 11.39 1.27 -25.08
N SER A 131 12.47 0.53 -25.33
CA SER A 131 13.69 1.09 -25.92
C SER A 131 13.39 1.87 -27.20
N GLY A 132 14.11 2.99 -27.40
CA GLY A 132 13.97 3.85 -28.57
C GLY A 132 12.69 4.69 -28.61
N SER A 133 11.88 4.70 -27.54
CA SER A 133 10.65 5.50 -27.48
C SER A 133 10.87 6.98 -27.19
N GLY A 134 12.06 7.38 -26.71
CA GLY A 134 12.34 8.74 -26.24
C GLY A 134 11.47 9.17 -25.06
N ALA A 135 10.83 8.22 -24.37
CA ALA A 135 9.94 8.47 -23.26
C ALA A 135 10.73 8.85 -21.99
N THR A 136 10.14 9.71 -21.18
CA THR A 136 10.67 10.09 -19.86
C THR A 136 9.57 10.07 -18.82
N ALA A 137 9.93 9.81 -17.58
CA ALA A 137 9.03 9.93 -16.43
C ALA A 137 9.73 10.70 -15.32
N THR A 138 9.04 11.68 -14.74
CA THR A 138 9.58 12.53 -13.66
C THR A 138 8.73 12.40 -12.41
N PHE A 139 9.33 11.94 -11.32
CA PHE A 139 8.75 11.93 -9.98
C PHE A 139 9.24 13.20 -9.27
N GLU A 140 8.31 14.07 -8.86
CA GLU A 140 8.64 15.29 -8.11
C GLU A 140 8.20 15.15 -6.66
N PHE A 141 8.99 15.70 -5.75
CA PHE A 141 8.68 15.69 -4.32
C PHE A 141 9.28 16.88 -3.59
N GLU A 142 8.80 17.13 -2.39
CA GLU A 142 9.31 18.16 -1.49
C GLU A 142 9.65 17.54 -0.14
N VAL A 143 10.75 17.97 0.46
CA VAL A 143 11.17 17.52 1.79
C VAL A 143 10.65 18.45 2.89
N PRO A 144 10.23 17.93 4.06
CA PRO A 144 9.66 18.74 5.13
C PRO A 144 10.71 19.59 5.89
N THR A 145 11.99 19.21 5.79
CA THR A 145 13.12 19.82 6.49
C THR A 145 14.38 19.71 5.63
N ASP A 146 15.32 20.62 5.81
CA ASP A 146 16.65 20.48 5.24
C ASP A 146 17.37 19.23 5.78
N GLY A 147 18.20 18.62 4.94
CA GLY A 147 19.09 17.54 5.34
C GLY A 147 19.36 16.54 4.22
N ASP A 148 20.02 15.45 4.61
CA ASP A 148 20.32 14.34 3.71
C ASP A 148 19.17 13.34 3.67
N TYR A 149 18.77 12.94 2.46
CA TYR A 149 17.74 11.96 2.23
C TYR A 149 18.26 10.85 1.34
N GLU A 150 17.99 9.60 1.72
CA GLU A 150 18.15 8.47 0.82
C GLU A 150 16.98 8.46 -0.16
N VAL A 151 17.31 8.47 -1.46
CA VAL A 151 16.34 8.36 -2.54
C VAL A 151 16.38 6.93 -3.06
N ARG A 152 15.22 6.29 -3.14
CA ARG A 152 15.04 4.93 -3.61
C ARG A 152 14.07 4.88 -4.76
N PHE A 153 14.24 3.91 -5.64
CA PHE A 153 13.42 3.73 -6.84
C PHE A 153 12.93 2.29 -6.94
N ALA A 154 11.62 2.12 -7.07
CA ALA A 154 10.98 0.83 -7.20
C ALA A 154 10.76 0.43 -8.66
N CYS A 155 11.00 -0.85 -8.94
CA CYS A 155 10.62 -1.51 -10.18
C CYS A 155 10.59 -3.03 -9.98
N GLN A 156 9.83 -3.75 -10.80
CA GLN A 156 9.81 -5.20 -10.75
C GLN A 156 10.71 -5.83 -11.82
N PRO A 157 11.47 -6.90 -11.45
CA PRO A 157 12.39 -7.55 -12.37
C PRO A 157 11.64 -8.35 -13.43
N HIS A 158 12.11 -8.28 -14.67
CA HIS A 158 11.66 -9.19 -15.74
C HIS A 158 12.71 -9.27 -16.86
N GLU A 159 12.80 -10.40 -17.57
CA GLU A 159 13.82 -10.64 -18.59
C GLU A 159 13.79 -9.64 -19.77
N ASN A 160 12.59 -9.10 -20.07
CA ASN A 160 12.38 -8.10 -21.13
C ASN A 160 12.66 -6.65 -20.69
N ARG A 161 13.11 -6.42 -19.45
CA ARG A 161 13.48 -5.09 -18.97
C ARG A 161 14.87 -4.70 -19.45
N SER A 162 15.18 -3.41 -19.40
CA SER A 162 16.52 -2.95 -19.71
C SER A 162 17.51 -3.29 -18.59
N SER A 163 18.70 -3.72 -18.98
CA SER A 163 19.83 -3.92 -18.07
C SER A 163 20.57 -2.63 -17.70
N LYS A 164 20.20 -1.51 -18.33
CA LYS A 164 20.90 -0.23 -18.25
C LYS A 164 19.94 0.96 -18.30
N THR A 165 18.88 0.93 -17.49
CA THR A 165 17.92 2.04 -17.39
C THR A 165 18.57 3.20 -16.62
N PRO A 166 18.78 4.38 -17.22
CA PRO A 166 19.29 5.54 -16.51
C PRO A 166 18.20 6.18 -15.65
N VAL A 167 18.51 6.37 -14.37
CA VAL A 167 17.65 7.06 -13.40
C VAL A 167 18.45 8.19 -12.75
N THR A 168 18.04 9.43 -12.97
CA THR A 168 18.74 10.64 -12.51
C THR A 168 18.00 11.27 -11.33
N VAL A 169 18.69 11.46 -10.21
CA VAL A 169 18.19 12.25 -9.07
C VAL A 169 18.73 13.67 -9.18
N HIS A 170 17.86 14.66 -9.11
CA HIS A 170 18.21 16.07 -9.00
C HIS A 170 17.99 16.53 -7.56
N PHE A 171 19.00 17.17 -6.98
CA PHE A 171 19.04 17.58 -5.57
C PHE A 171 19.75 18.93 -5.39
N ALA A 172 19.78 19.45 -4.16
CA ALA A 172 20.36 20.76 -3.86
C ALA A 172 21.90 20.70 -4.00
N GLY A 173 22.41 20.95 -5.21
CA GLY A 173 23.84 20.88 -5.52
C GLY A 173 24.18 20.18 -6.83
N GLY A 174 23.20 19.59 -7.52
CA GLY A 174 23.39 19.03 -8.85
C GLY A 174 22.48 17.84 -9.13
N GLU A 175 22.99 16.92 -9.95
CA GLU A 175 22.30 15.70 -10.31
C GLU A 175 23.24 14.50 -10.27
N LYS A 176 22.67 13.31 -10.05
CA LYS A 176 23.39 12.05 -10.13
C LYS A 176 22.57 11.03 -10.89
N THR A 177 23.15 10.45 -11.92
CA THR A 177 22.57 9.33 -12.66
C THR A 177 23.07 8.00 -12.12
N VAL A 178 22.13 7.08 -11.88
CA VAL A 178 22.40 5.68 -11.56
C VAL A 178 21.81 4.83 -12.67
N THR A 179 22.64 3.95 -13.23
CA THR A 179 22.21 2.99 -14.26
C THR A 179 21.73 1.70 -13.58
N LEU A 180 20.46 1.37 -13.75
CA LEU A 180 19.82 0.22 -13.10
C LEU A 180 19.62 -0.95 -14.07
N ASN A 181 19.98 -2.15 -13.61
CA ASN A 181 19.64 -3.40 -14.29
C ASN A 181 18.29 -3.92 -13.80
N GLN A 182 17.23 -3.63 -14.53
CA GLN A 182 15.87 -4.02 -14.17
C GLN A 182 15.52 -5.47 -14.55
N LYS A 183 16.50 -6.26 -15.01
CA LYS A 183 16.32 -7.71 -15.20
C LYS A 183 16.50 -8.49 -13.91
N VAL A 184 17.20 -7.91 -12.93
CA VAL A 184 17.49 -8.56 -11.65
C VAL A 184 16.64 -7.92 -10.55
N ALA A 185 16.33 -8.70 -9.52
CA ALA A 185 15.54 -8.19 -8.40
C ALA A 185 16.28 -7.03 -7.70
N PRO A 186 15.58 -5.93 -7.36
CA PRO A 186 16.15 -4.88 -6.54
C PRO A 186 16.58 -5.41 -5.17
N PRO A 187 17.72 -4.93 -4.61
CA PRO A 187 18.30 -5.51 -3.41
C PRO A 187 17.59 -5.11 -2.11
N LEU A 188 16.78 -4.04 -2.12
CA LEU A 188 16.07 -3.57 -0.92
C LEU A 188 14.67 -4.19 -0.84
N GLN A 189 14.14 -4.23 0.38
CA GLN A 189 12.77 -4.64 0.65
C GLN A 189 11.79 -3.89 -0.25
N TYR A 190 10.68 -4.54 -0.63
CA TYR A 190 9.61 -3.95 -1.44
C TYR A 190 10.03 -3.57 -2.87
N GLY A 191 11.12 -4.15 -3.38
CA GLY A 191 11.50 -3.97 -4.79
C GLY A 191 12.17 -2.62 -5.06
N PHE A 192 12.93 -2.09 -4.09
CA PHE A 192 13.63 -0.82 -4.25
C PHE A 192 15.13 -1.00 -4.57
N TYR A 193 15.62 -0.13 -5.46
CA TYR A 193 17.04 0.22 -5.58
C TYR A 193 17.31 1.48 -4.76
N THR A 194 18.53 1.64 -4.26
CA THR A 194 19.01 2.94 -3.79
C THR A 194 19.56 3.74 -4.97
N LEU A 195 19.19 5.01 -5.05
CA LEU A 195 19.79 6.00 -5.94
C LEU A 195 20.86 6.83 -5.20
N GLY A 196 21.11 6.52 -3.94
CA GLY A 196 22.06 7.19 -3.06
C GLY A 196 21.41 8.15 -2.07
N ILE A 197 22.28 8.74 -1.23
CA ILE A 197 21.93 9.76 -0.24
C ILE A 197 22.36 11.11 -0.79
N HIS A 198 21.44 12.07 -0.78
CA HIS A 198 21.63 13.40 -1.36
C HIS A 198 21.07 14.50 -0.47
N PRO A 199 21.68 15.70 -0.48
CA PRO A 199 21.18 16.84 0.28
C PRO A 199 19.97 17.49 -0.40
N PHE A 200 18.91 17.73 0.37
CA PHE A 200 17.72 18.47 -0.06
C PHE A 200 17.42 19.61 0.90
N LYS A 201 16.82 20.67 0.36
CA LYS A 201 16.34 21.82 1.13
C LYS A 201 14.83 21.88 1.12
N LYS A 202 14.24 22.26 2.25
CA LYS A 202 12.81 22.49 2.38
C LYS A 202 12.39 23.61 1.43
N GLY A 203 11.31 23.37 0.69
CA GLY A 203 10.76 24.33 -0.29
C GLY A 203 11.44 24.28 -1.66
N GLU A 204 12.48 23.48 -1.84
CA GLU A 204 13.00 23.14 -3.17
C GLU A 204 12.40 21.81 -3.66
N THR A 205 12.04 21.75 -4.94
CA THR A 205 11.48 20.54 -5.55
C THR A 205 12.60 19.57 -5.93
N GLY A 206 12.67 18.44 -5.23
CA GLY A 206 13.49 17.29 -5.62
C GLY A 206 12.84 16.54 -6.79
N LYS A 207 13.68 15.94 -7.67
CA LYS A 207 13.18 15.20 -8.84
C LYS A 207 13.95 13.91 -9.07
N VAL A 208 13.23 12.86 -9.48
CA VAL A 208 13.81 11.65 -10.07
C VAL A 208 13.31 11.52 -11.50
N VAL A 209 14.23 11.44 -12.45
CA VAL A 209 13.93 11.36 -13.89
C VAL A 209 14.40 10.02 -14.42
N VAL A 210 13.49 9.27 -15.04
CA VAL A 210 13.79 8.05 -15.78
C VAL A 210 13.76 8.36 -17.27
N SER A 211 14.75 7.88 -18.02
CA SER A 211 14.82 8.05 -19.47
C SER A 211 14.91 6.71 -20.19
N THR A 212 14.27 6.61 -21.35
CA THR A 212 14.42 5.45 -22.25
C THR A 212 15.51 5.63 -23.31
N GLU A 213 16.31 6.68 -23.21
CA GLU A 213 17.41 6.92 -24.16
C GLU A 213 18.51 5.87 -23.96
N GLY A 214 18.94 5.21 -25.03
CA GLY A 214 20.06 4.26 -25.01
C GLY A 214 19.84 2.94 -24.26
N ILE A 215 18.62 2.67 -23.77
CA ILE A 215 18.28 1.43 -23.05
C ILE A 215 18.17 0.22 -24.00
N ASP A 216 18.36 -0.99 -23.50
CA ASP A 216 18.38 -2.27 -24.27
C ASP A 216 17.14 -3.17 -24.04
N GLY A 217 16.07 -2.62 -23.46
CA GLY A 217 14.85 -3.34 -23.15
C GLY A 217 13.76 -2.36 -22.71
N ASN A 218 12.73 -2.83 -22.01
CA ASN A 218 11.71 -1.95 -21.47
C ASN A 218 12.19 -1.28 -20.17
N ALA A 219 12.01 0.03 -20.03
CA ALA A 219 12.12 0.70 -18.74
C ALA A 219 10.81 0.49 -17.96
N HIS A 220 10.91 0.08 -16.71
CA HIS A 220 9.81 -0.07 -15.75
C HIS A 220 9.93 1.00 -14.67
N ILE A 221 8.81 1.63 -14.32
CA ILE A 221 8.69 2.59 -13.22
C ILE A 221 7.52 2.20 -12.32
N ASP A 222 7.68 2.36 -11.01
CA ASP A 222 6.68 1.94 -10.01
C ASP A 222 6.52 3.03 -8.95
N ALA A 223 7.56 3.31 -8.16
CA ALA A 223 7.52 4.39 -7.18
C ALA A 223 8.90 4.96 -6.89
N VAL A 224 8.92 6.15 -6.27
CA VAL A 224 10.10 6.74 -5.64
C VAL A 224 9.83 6.87 -4.14
N GLN A 225 10.79 6.47 -3.32
CA GLN A 225 10.74 6.63 -1.86
C GLN A 225 11.89 7.54 -1.39
N VAL A 226 11.60 8.46 -0.49
CA VAL A 226 12.54 9.46 0.03
C VAL A 226 12.55 9.40 1.55
N LEU A 227 13.69 9.03 2.12
CA LEU A 227 13.86 8.74 3.55
C LEU A 227 14.91 9.65 4.18
N LYS A 228 14.49 10.43 5.18
CA LYS A 228 15.41 11.29 5.94
C LYS A 228 16.47 10.45 6.64
N GLN A 229 17.74 10.83 6.48
CA GLN A 229 18.84 10.23 7.23
C GLN A 229 18.96 10.88 8.61
N LYS A 230 19.45 10.11 9.58
CA LYS A 230 19.65 10.58 10.96
C LYS A 230 20.83 11.52 11.07
#